data_AF-A0A2D0KP72-F1
#
_entry.id   AF-A0A2D0KP72-F1
#
_cell.length_a   1.000
_cell.length_b   1.000
_cell.length_c   1.000
_cell.angle_alpha   90.00
_cell.angle_beta   90.00
_cell.angle_gamma   90.00
#
_symmetry.space_group_name_H-M   'P 1'
#
loop_
_entity.id
_entity.type
_entity.pdbx_description
1 polymer ?
#
loop_
_entity_poly.entity_id
_entity_poly.type
_entity_poly.pdbx_seq_one_letter_code
_entity_poly.pdbx_strand_id
1 'polypeptide(L)'
;MSQIDDDCSDEEFDERVHLIHQGVFYLGTCGCEYDLLWVITGKYAGRILYTHHWCDSDKSYFFSYEKSFLDWYERWLDEVIQEYNTSWFGHNMGGSEETLLVSYQNMQTDEERIQVIKSFYKLPTLSEQGADILEGIVEQGHNDVYPYVLKILNNFS
;
A
#
# COMPACT_ATOMS: atom_id res chain seq x y z
N MET A 1 15.86 -9.67 -3.30
CA MET A 1 16.98 -9.86 -4.25
C MET A 1 18.37 -9.57 -3.65
N SER A 2 18.52 -8.81 -2.54
CA SER A 2 19.83 -8.49 -1.91
C SER A 2 20.54 -9.62 -1.18
N GLN A 3 20.12 -10.88 -1.34
CA GLN A 3 20.91 -12.03 -0.88
C GLN A 3 21.62 -12.73 -2.04
N ILE A 4 21.64 -12.11 -3.21
CA ILE A 4 22.42 -12.59 -4.33
C ILE A 4 23.69 -11.74 -4.36
N ASP A 5 24.81 -12.38 -4.07
CA ASP A 5 26.12 -11.77 -4.14
C ASP A 5 26.37 -11.32 -5.59
N ASP A 6 26.89 -10.12 -5.81
CA ASP A 6 27.11 -9.56 -7.16
C ASP A 6 28.09 -10.42 -8.00
N ASP A 7 28.80 -11.35 -7.34
CA ASP A 7 29.78 -12.27 -7.93
C ASP A 7 29.24 -13.71 -8.12
N CYS A 8 27.92 -13.93 -7.98
CA CYS A 8 27.33 -15.25 -8.22
C CYS A 8 27.28 -15.59 -9.72
N SER A 9 27.40 -16.88 -10.05
CA SER A 9 27.19 -17.33 -11.43
C SER A 9 25.72 -17.22 -11.84
N ASP A 10 25.45 -17.07 -13.16
CA ASP A 10 24.08 -17.02 -13.70
C ASP A 10 23.22 -18.21 -13.24
N GLU A 11 23.82 -19.40 -13.10
CA GLU A 11 23.13 -20.62 -12.66
C GLU A 11 22.75 -20.56 -11.17
N GLU A 12 23.64 -20.05 -10.31
CA GLU A 12 23.35 -19.82 -8.89
C GLU A 12 22.32 -18.70 -8.67
N PHE A 13 22.34 -17.68 -9.54
CA PHE A 13 21.31 -16.64 -9.57
C PHE A 13 19.94 -17.25 -9.88
N ASP A 14 19.83 -18.02 -10.96
CA ASP A 14 18.60 -18.65 -11.41
C ASP A 14 18.03 -19.61 -10.35
N GLU A 15 18.88 -20.45 -9.73
CA GLU A 15 18.43 -21.35 -8.65
C GLU A 15 17.87 -20.58 -7.44
N ARG A 16 18.52 -19.49 -7.02
CA ARG A 16 18.04 -18.66 -5.90
C ARG A 16 16.76 -17.94 -6.25
N VAL A 17 16.66 -17.41 -7.46
CA VAL A 17 15.44 -16.79 -7.99
C VAL A 17 14.30 -17.81 -8.03
N HIS A 18 14.57 -19.04 -8.49
CA HIS A 18 13.59 -20.12 -8.48
C HIS A 18 13.14 -20.50 -7.07
N LEU A 19 14.04 -20.57 -6.10
CA LEU A 19 13.70 -20.84 -4.70
C LEU A 19 12.83 -19.74 -4.08
N ILE A 20 13.12 -18.47 -4.39
CA ILE A 20 12.32 -17.32 -3.90
C ILE A 20 10.93 -17.32 -4.54
N HIS A 21 10.83 -17.70 -5.82
CA HIS A 21 9.55 -17.75 -6.54
C HIS A 21 8.78 -19.06 -6.37
N GLN A 22 9.34 -20.04 -5.66
CA GLN A 22 8.61 -21.27 -5.33
C GLN A 22 7.42 -20.96 -4.42
N GLY A 23 6.23 -21.34 -4.87
CA GLY A 23 5.00 -21.16 -4.09
C GLY A 23 4.36 -19.79 -4.21
N VAL A 24 4.83 -18.93 -5.14
CA VAL A 24 4.17 -17.68 -5.52
C VAL A 24 3.85 -17.67 -7.02
N PHE A 25 2.81 -16.95 -7.39
CA PHE A 25 2.39 -16.70 -8.77
C PHE A 25 2.53 -15.21 -9.07
N TYR A 26 3.28 -14.88 -10.11
CA TYR A 26 3.46 -13.49 -10.52
C TYR A 26 2.21 -12.97 -11.22
N LEU A 27 1.62 -11.89 -10.69
CA LEU A 27 0.41 -11.26 -11.23
C LEU A 27 0.73 -10.08 -12.17
N GLY A 28 1.81 -9.35 -11.93
CA GLY A 28 2.16 -8.17 -12.72
C GLY A 28 3.06 -7.20 -11.96
N THR A 29 3.17 -5.97 -12.48
CA THR A 29 3.88 -4.86 -11.82
C THR A 29 2.93 -3.74 -11.41
N CYS A 30 3.29 -3.02 -10.36
CA CYS A 30 2.71 -1.73 -9.97
C CYS A 30 3.76 -0.64 -10.22
N GLY A 31 3.67 0.00 -11.39
CA GLY A 31 4.68 0.95 -11.86
C GLY A 31 6.01 0.28 -12.20
N CYS A 32 7.10 1.03 -12.08
CA CYS A 32 8.47 0.56 -12.31
C CYS A 32 9.17 0.11 -11.01
N GLU A 33 8.44 0.08 -9.89
CA GLU A 33 9.03 -0.05 -8.55
C GLU A 33 8.67 -1.38 -7.87
N TYR A 34 7.46 -1.91 -8.10
CA TYR A 34 6.96 -3.07 -7.37
C TYR A 34 6.44 -4.18 -8.29
N ASP A 35 6.76 -5.42 -7.94
CA ASP A 35 6.09 -6.62 -8.46
C ASP A 35 4.95 -7.03 -7.53
N LEU A 36 3.92 -7.62 -8.13
CA LEU A 36 2.74 -8.14 -7.47
C LEU A 36 2.75 -9.66 -7.51
N LEU A 37 2.87 -10.29 -6.35
CA LEU A 37 2.95 -11.74 -6.21
C LEU A 37 1.76 -12.28 -5.42
N TRP A 38 1.15 -13.36 -5.90
CA TRP A 38 0.12 -14.11 -5.18
C TRP A 38 0.73 -15.36 -4.53
N VAL A 39 0.61 -15.49 -3.21
CA VAL A 39 1.13 -16.66 -2.49
C VAL A 39 0.21 -17.85 -2.69
N ILE A 40 0.71 -18.92 -3.30
CA ILE A 40 -0.04 -20.14 -3.65
C ILE A 40 0.08 -21.21 -2.55
N THR A 41 1.24 -21.32 -1.91
CA THR A 41 1.50 -22.38 -0.93
C THR A 41 2.09 -21.86 0.37
N GLY A 42 1.92 -22.61 1.47
CA GLY A 42 2.51 -22.29 2.77
C GLY A 42 1.59 -21.47 3.68
N LYS A 43 2.17 -20.93 4.76
CA LYS A 43 1.42 -20.25 5.85
C LYS A 43 0.64 -19.01 5.39
N TYR A 44 1.10 -18.35 4.33
CA TYR A 44 0.50 -17.11 3.82
C TYR A 44 -0.27 -17.33 2.51
N ALA A 45 -0.58 -18.58 2.15
CA ALA A 45 -1.34 -18.91 0.95
C ALA A 45 -2.64 -18.11 0.87
N GLY A 46 -2.95 -17.62 -0.32
CA GLY A 46 -4.07 -16.73 -0.60
C GLY A 46 -3.72 -15.25 -0.55
N ARG A 47 -2.66 -14.82 0.13
CA ARG A 47 -2.32 -13.39 0.30
C ARG A 47 -1.56 -12.82 -0.90
N ILE A 48 -1.63 -11.50 -1.03
CA ILE A 48 -0.90 -10.73 -2.04
C ILE A 48 0.31 -10.05 -1.40
N LEU A 49 1.46 -10.16 -2.06
CA LEU A 49 2.74 -9.64 -1.64
C LEU A 49 3.25 -8.65 -2.70
N TYR A 50 3.58 -7.45 -2.26
CA TYR A 50 4.25 -6.45 -3.07
C TYR A 50 5.74 -6.52 -2.79
N THR A 51 6.56 -6.59 -3.84
CA THR A 51 8.01 -6.69 -3.72
C THR A 51 8.67 -5.57 -4.50
N HIS A 52 9.47 -4.77 -3.82
CA HIS A 52 10.20 -3.69 -4.47
C HIS A 52 11.38 -4.25 -5.27
N HIS A 53 11.65 -3.68 -6.44
CA HIS A 53 12.78 -4.08 -7.28
C HIS A 53 14.13 -3.80 -6.61
N TRP A 54 14.18 -2.78 -5.76
CA TRP A 54 15.38 -2.38 -5.02
C TRP A 54 15.31 -2.87 -3.59
N CYS A 55 16.29 -3.66 -3.18
CA CYS A 55 16.28 -4.33 -1.88
C CYS A 55 16.79 -3.47 -0.72
N ASP A 56 17.29 -2.29 -1.02
CA ASP A 56 17.73 -1.29 -0.04
C ASP A 56 16.59 -0.35 0.38
N SER A 57 15.36 -0.60 -0.07
CA SER A 57 14.21 0.22 0.34
C SER A 57 13.70 -0.21 1.70
N ASP A 58 13.35 0.77 2.54
CA ASP A 58 12.78 0.54 3.89
C ASP A 58 11.54 -0.36 3.89
N LYS A 59 10.80 -0.43 2.76
CA LYS A 59 9.64 -1.31 2.56
C LYS A 59 9.82 -2.21 1.34
N SER A 60 10.93 -2.95 1.31
CA SER A 60 11.26 -3.86 0.21
C SER A 60 10.20 -4.95 -0.02
N TYR A 61 9.43 -5.32 1.01
CA TYR A 61 8.38 -6.34 0.93
C TYR A 61 7.23 -6.02 1.89
N PHE A 62 5.99 -6.03 1.40
CA PHE A 62 4.82 -5.92 2.28
C PHE A 62 3.61 -6.68 1.72
N PHE A 63 2.81 -7.23 2.63
CA PHE A 63 1.56 -7.87 2.25
C PHE A 63 0.46 -6.82 2.05
N SER A 64 -0.48 -7.10 1.15
CA SER A 64 -1.74 -6.37 1.08
C SER A 64 -2.48 -6.38 2.42
N TYR A 65 -3.33 -5.36 2.62
CA TYR A 65 -4.26 -5.28 3.74
C TYR A 65 -5.21 -6.48 3.78
N GLU A 66 -5.57 -7.01 2.60
CA GLU A 66 -6.47 -8.14 2.46
C GLU A 66 -5.80 -9.48 2.78
N LYS A 67 -6.60 -10.42 3.27
CA LYS A 67 -6.15 -11.77 3.66
C LYS A 67 -6.28 -12.78 2.52
N SER A 68 -6.97 -12.45 1.44
CA SER A 68 -7.09 -13.29 0.26
C SER A 68 -7.02 -12.48 -1.03
N PHE A 69 -6.64 -13.13 -2.13
CA PHE A 69 -6.65 -12.55 -3.47
C PHE A 69 -8.05 -12.09 -3.88
N LEU A 70 -9.09 -12.84 -3.49
CA LEU A 70 -10.47 -12.47 -3.83
C LEU A 70 -10.86 -11.17 -3.13
N ASP A 71 -10.61 -11.04 -1.82
CA ASP A 71 -10.89 -9.81 -1.09
C ASP A 71 -10.11 -8.62 -1.68
N TRP A 72 -8.84 -8.85 -2.07
CA TRP A 72 -7.99 -7.83 -2.72
C TRP A 72 -8.56 -7.39 -4.07
N TYR A 73 -9.03 -8.35 -4.88
CA TYR A 73 -9.60 -8.09 -6.20
C TYR A 73 -10.97 -7.42 -6.12
N GLU A 74 -11.83 -7.83 -5.19
CA GLU A 74 -13.12 -7.20 -4.92
C GLU A 74 -12.93 -5.77 -4.45
N ARG A 75 -12.01 -5.51 -3.51
CA ARG A 75 -11.69 -4.13 -3.12
C ARG A 75 -11.18 -3.30 -4.31
N TRP A 76 -10.32 -3.87 -5.15
CA TRP A 76 -9.86 -3.16 -6.34
C TRP A 76 -11.02 -2.80 -7.27
N LEU A 77 -11.94 -3.73 -7.51
CA LEU A 77 -13.13 -3.48 -8.32
C LEU A 77 -14.02 -2.39 -7.70
N ASP A 78 -14.27 -2.45 -6.38
CA ASP A 78 -15.05 -1.43 -5.68
C ASP A 78 -14.41 -0.05 -5.80
N GLU A 79 -13.09 0.05 -5.62
CA GLU A 79 -12.35 1.31 -5.75
C GLU A 79 -12.36 1.84 -7.20
N VAL A 80 -12.31 0.96 -8.21
CA VAL A 80 -12.50 1.35 -9.62
C VAL A 80 -13.90 1.89 -9.88
N ILE A 81 -14.95 1.21 -9.37
CA ILE A 81 -16.35 1.63 -9.54
C ILE A 81 -16.61 2.98 -8.87
N GLN A 82 -15.98 3.22 -7.73
CA GLN A 82 -16.05 4.47 -6.98
C GLN A 82 -15.16 5.58 -7.56
N GLU A 83 -14.47 5.32 -8.67
CA GLU A 83 -13.55 6.26 -9.35
C GLU A 83 -12.35 6.70 -8.49
N TYR A 84 -11.93 5.85 -7.55
CA TYR A 84 -10.76 6.13 -6.71
C TYR A 84 -9.49 6.07 -7.57
N ASN A 85 -8.45 6.79 -7.17
CA ASN A 85 -7.14 6.69 -7.81
C ASN A 85 -6.45 5.38 -7.44
N THR A 86 -6.54 4.41 -8.34
CA THR A 86 -5.96 3.06 -8.17
C THR A 86 -4.52 2.93 -8.69
N SER A 87 -3.84 4.03 -9.05
CA SER A 87 -2.48 3.96 -9.64
C SER A 87 -1.45 3.30 -8.71
N TRP A 88 -1.67 3.41 -7.40
CA TRP A 88 -0.85 2.79 -6.35
C TRP A 88 -1.69 1.87 -5.46
N PHE A 89 -2.62 1.13 -6.06
CA PHE A 89 -3.53 0.24 -5.33
C PHE A 89 -2.75 -0.77 -4.47
N GLY A 90 -3.21 -0.94 -3.22
CA GLY A 90 -2.59 -1.83 -2.22
C GLY A 90 -1.54 -1.16 -1.33
N HIS A 91 -1.03 0.01 -1.70
CA HIS A 91 -0.15 0.81 -0.82
C HIS A 91 -0.93 1.68 0.18
N ASN A 92 -2.21 1.92 -0.11
CA ASN A 92 -3.13 2.68 0.74
C ASN A 92 -4.20 1.74 1.30
N MET A 93 -4.63 2.03 2.53
CA MET A 93 -5.70 1.30 3.19
C MET A 93 -7.01 1.44 2.42
N GLY A 94 -7.81 0.37 2.41
CA GLY A 94 -9.15 0.33 1.85
C GLY A 94 -10.15 1.26 2.55
N GLY A 95 -11.34 1.42 1.94
CA GLY A 95 -12.46 2.14 2.55
C GLY A 95 -12.68 3.55 2.01
N SER A 96 -13.85 4.10 2.38
CA SER A 96 -14.34 5.44 2.06
C SER A 96 -13.76 6.52 2.99
N GLU A 97 -14.02 7.79 2.69
CA GLU A 97 -13.67 8.92 3.58
C GLU A 97 -14.12 8.68 5.03
N GLU A 98 -15.38 8.30 5.24
CA GLU A 98 -15.93 7.99 6.57
C GLU A 98 -15.15 6.86 7.25
N THR A 99 -14.81 5.80 6.51
CA THR A 99 -14.03 4.68 7.05
C THR A 99 -12.64 5.15 7.49
N LEU A 100 -11.97 5.96 6.66
CA LEU A 100 -10.64 6.50 6.97
C LEU A 100 -10.67 7.43 8.18
N LEU A 101 -11.70 8.28 8.32
CA LEU A 101 -11.88 9.14 9.48
C LEU A 101 -12.07 8.34 10.77
N VAL A 102 -12.87 7.28 10.73
CA VAL A 102 -13.03 6.36 11.86
C VAL A 102 -11.71 5.66 12.18
N SER A 103 -10.96 5.21 11.18
CA SER A 103 -9.64 4.61 11.41
C SER A 103 -8.64 5.60 12.02
N TYR A 104 -8.68 6.87 11.63
CA TYR A 104 -7.85 7.93 12.22
C TYR A 104 -8.16 8.08 13.71
N GLN A 105 -9.43 8.06 14.12
CA GLN A 105 -9.79 8.17 15.53
C GLN A 105 -9.33 6.98 16.38
N ASN A 106 -9.17 5.80 15.78
CA ASN A 106 -8.83 4.56 16.48
C ASN A 106 -7.35 4.17 16.40
N MET A 107 -6.52 4.93 15.69
CA MET A 107 -5.09 4.67 15.55
C MET A 107 -4.38 4.68 16.91
N GLN A 108 -3.37 3.82 17.06
CA GLN A 108 -2.61 3.68 18.30
C GLN A 108 -1.14 4.12 18.13
N THR A 109 -0.69 4.26 16.89
CA THR A 109 0.70 4.59 16.57
C THR A 109 0.81 5.70 15.53
N ASP A 110 1.94 6.39 15.52
CA ASP A 110 2.22 7.42 14.50
C ASP A 110 2.35 6.81 13.09
N GLU A 111 2.82 5.55 12.97
CA GLU A 111 2.86 4.87 11.66
C GLU A 111 1.45 4.61 11.13
N GLU A 112 0.53 4.12 11.96
CA GLU A 112 -0.87 3.95 11.58
C GLU A 112 -1.50 5.30 11.20
N ARG A 113 -1.22 6.38 11.95
CA ARG A 113 -1.68 7.74 11.62
C ARG A 113 -1.25 8.14 10.21
N ILE A 114 0.04 7.99 9.90
CA ILE A 114 0.59 8.32 8.58
C ILE A 114 -0.07 7.47 7.49
N GLN A 115 -0.25 6.16 7.71
CA GLN A 115 -0.89 5.28 6.73
C GLN A 115 -2.35 5.67 6.46
N VAL A 116 -3.12 5.97 7.50
CA VAL A 116 -4.51 6.40 7.36
C VAL A 116 -4.59 7.72 6.59
N ILE A 117 -3.79 8.73 6.97
CA ILE A 117 -3.79 10.03 6.29
C ILE A 117 -3.38 9.89 4.82
N LYS A 118 -2.32 9.13 4.50
CA LYS A 118 -1.93 8.89 3.11
C LYS A 118 -3.03 8.21 2.28
N SER A 119 -3.89 7.42 2.93
CA SER A 119 -4.97 6.71 2.23
C SER A 119 -6.04 7.63 1.66
N PHE A 120 -6.13 8.89 2.12
CA PHE A 120 -7.02 9.89 1.51
C PHE A 120 -6.61 10.29 0.10
N TYR A 121 -5.34 10.11 -0.31
CA TYR A 121 -4.89 10.44 -1.68
C TYR A 121 -5.62 9.67 -2.78
N LYS A 122 -6.21 8.52 -2.44
CA LYS A 122 -6.94 7.71 -3.40
C LYS A 122 -8.36 8.23 -3.67
N LEU A 123 -8.90 9.07 -2.78
CA LEU A 123 -10.29 9.50 -2.90
C LEU A 123 -10.48 10.41 -4.12
N PRO A 124 -11.62 10.33 -4.82
CA PRO A 124 -11.92 11.17 -5.98
C PRO A 124 -12.32 12.59 -5.56
N THR A 125 -12.91 12.72 -4.38
CA THR A 125 -13.37 13.97 -3.79
C THR A 125 -13.17 13.93 -2.29
N LEU A 126 -13.06 15.10 -1.68
CA LEU A 126 -13.04 15.28 -0.23
C LEU A 126 -14.26 16.11 0.16
N SER A 127 -15.01 15.67 1.18
CA SER A 127 -16.13 16.44 1.71
C SER A 127 -15.66 17.65 2.52
N GLU A 128 -16.52 18.65 2.69
CA GLU A 128 -16.24 19.80 3.57
C GLU A 128 -15.95 19.34 5.01
N GLN A 129 -16.71 18.37 5.53
CA GLN A 129 -16.46 17.81 6.85
C GLN A 129 -15.09 17.11 6.93
N GLY A 130 -14.71 16.38 5.89
CA GLY A 130 -13.40 15.74 5.79
C GLY A 130 -12.27 16.76 5.78
N ALA A 131 -12.43 17.84 5.02
CA ALA A 131 -11.49 18.96 4.98
C ALA A 131 -11.34 19.64 6.35
N ASP A 132 -12.44 19.98 7.01
CA ASP A 132 -12.45 20.59 8.35
C ASP A 132 -11.70 19.73 9.38
N ILE A 133 -11.92 18.40 9.35
CA ILE A 133 -11.21 17.48 10.26
C ILE A 133 -9.71 17.45 9.94
N LEU A 134 -9.34 17.39 8.66
CA LEU A 134 -7.95 17.41 8.23
C LEU A 134 -7.25 18.73 8.63
N GLU A 135 -7.91 19.87 8.47
CA GLU A 135 -7.41 21.16 8.96
C GLU A 135 -7.22 21.16 10.48
N GLY A 136 -8.19 20.64 11.23
CA GLY A 136 -8.11 20.49 12.68
C GLY A 136 -6.92 19.62 13.13
N ILE A 137 -6.49 18.63 12.33
CA ILE A 137 -5.28 17.83 12.62
C ILE A 137 -4.02 18.71 12.54
N VAL A 138 -3.98 19.64 11.58
CA VAL A 138 -2.89 20.62 11.46
C VAL A 138 -2.90 21.56 12.67
N GLU A 139 -4.05 21.99 13.15
CA GLU A 139 -4.11 22.88 14.33
C GLU A 139 -3.66 22.19 15.63
N GLN A 140 -3.86 20.87 15.74
CA GLN A 140 -3.57 20.08 16.95
C GLN A 140 -2.09 19.74 17.16
N GLY A 141 -1.18 20.13 16.25
CA GLY A 141 0.26 19.92 16.47
C GLY A 141 0.84 18.60 15.93
N HIS A 142 0.07 17.82 15.16
CA HIS A 142 0.51 16.52 14.60
C HIS A 142 1.48 16.66 13.41
N ASN A 143 2.67 17.20 13.70
CA ASN A 143 3.69 17.55 12.71
C ASN A 143 4.12 16.37 11.81
N ASP A 144 3.96 15.12 12.27
CA ASP A 144 4.29 13.89 11.54
C ASP A 144 3.43 13.69 10.28
N VAL A 145 2.21 14.27 10.25
CA VAL A 145 1.29 14.13 9.11
C VAL A 145 1.03 15.41 8.34
N TYR A 146 1.46 16.57 8.84
CA TYR A 146 1.30 17.88 8.19
C TYR A 146 1.60 17.90 6.68
N PRO A 147 2.77 17.42 6.21
CA PRO A 147 3.09 17.49 4.78
C PRO A 147 2.09 16.68 3.93
N TYR A 148 1.52 15.62 4.50
CA TYR A 148 0.54 14.80 3.80
C TYR A 148 -0.83 15.47 3.78
N VAL A 149 -1.27 16.02 4.91
CA VAL A 149 -2.54 16.73 5.02
C VAL A 149 -2.58 17.94 4.07
N LEU A 150 -1.54 18.77 4.05
CA LEU A 150 -1.48 19.93 3.16
C LEU A 150 -1.54 19.52 1.68
N LYS A 151 -0.89 18.42 1.31
CA LYS A 151 -0.95 17.89 -0.05
C LYS A 151 -2.35 17.40 -0.40
N ILE A 152 -3.06 16.77 0.54
CA ILE A 152 -4.46 16.35 0.35
C ILE A 152 -5.33 17.57 0.11
N LEU A 153 -5.34 18.53 1.05
CA LEU A 153 -6.18 19.72 0.96
C LEU A 153 -5.95 20.49 -0.35
N ASN A 154 -4.69 20.69 -0.76
CA ASN A 154 -4.35 21.36 -2.01
C ASN A 154 -4.85 20.61 -3.27
N ASN A 155 -4.97 19.28 -3.23
CA ASN A 155 -5.47 18.51 -4.36
C ASN A 155 -7.00 18.55 -4.51
N PHE A 156 -7.72 18.92 -3.44
CA PHE A 156 -9.19 18.99 -3.40
C PHE A 156 -9.74 20.42 -3.26
N SER A 157 -8.87 21.43 -3.27
CA SER A 157 -9.23 22.87 -3.23
C SER A 157 -9.63 23.41 -4.60
#